data_AF-A0A8S9LRH4-F1
#
_entry.id   AF-A0A8S9LRH4-F1
#
_cell.length_a   1.000
_cell.length_b   1.000
_cell.length_c   1.000
_cell.angle_alpha   90.00
_cell.angle_beta   90.00
_cell.angle_gamma   90.00
#
_symmetry.space_group_name_H-M   'P 1'
#
loop_
_entity.id
_entity.type
_entity.pdbx_description
1 polymer ?
#
loop_
_entity_poly.entity_id
_entity_poly.type
_entity_poly.pdbx_seq_one_letter_code
_entity_poly.pdbx_strand_id
1 'polypeptide(L)'
;MSENDEGNDKKTQGSNPKKLKLVTFTGAAGLLGLAISFAIFAFNSHKQKSKKKGLPGCDSVCVNLSAKEILDLADEIISKSTRVHDAVASVPLNKLSYENVVLPLAKLEARLLPLIQCCVVPKMLSPQDNVRKASAEAELKIDAHLLSCRCFVDSVLMGA
;
A
#
# COMPACT_ATOMS: atom_id res chain seq x y z
N MET A 1 -55.01 24.99 -41.22
CA MET A 1 -55.69 23.99 -40.36
C MET A 1 -54.62 23.37 -39.49
N SER A 2 -54.92 23.13 -38.22
CA SER A 2 -53.97 22.67 -37.21
C SER A 2 -54.66 21.66 -36.31
N GLU A 3 -54.01 20.55 -36.00
CA GLU A 3 -54.21 19.62 -34.87
C GLU A 3 -53.00 18.64 -34.92
N ASN A 4 -52.20 18.40 -33.87
CA ASN A 4 -52.44 17.90 -32.50
C ASN A 4 -52.79 16.39 -32.50
N ASP A 5 -52.24 15.48 -31.66
CA ASP A 5 -51.12 15.51 -30.69
C ASP A 5 -50.45 14.08 -30.71
N GLU A 6 -49.63 13.51 -29.80
CA GLU A 6 -49.19 13.70 -28.39
C GLU A 6 -47.65 13.46 -28.31
N GLY A 7 -46.92 13.55 -27.19
CA GLY A 7 -47.30 13.76 -25.78
C GLY A 7 -47.05 12.56 -24.85
N ASN A 8 -45.81 12.30 -24.42
CA ASN A 8 -45.56 11.61 -23.12
C ASN A 8 -44.14 11.85 -22.57
N ASP A 9 -43.92 11.44 -21.31
CA ASP A 9 -43.19 12.25 -20.34
C ASP A 9 -42.45 11.37 -19.28
N LYS A 10 -41.27 11.83 -18.82
CA LYS A 10 -40.47 11.26 -17.70
C LYS A 10 -39.95 9.80 -17.90
N LYS A 11 -39.08 9.19 -17.05
CA LYS A 11 -38.44 9.61 -15.78
C LYS A 11 -37.08 8.93 -15.52
N THR A 12 -36.21 9.62 -14.77
CA THR A 12 -35.16 9.11 -13.83
C THR A 12 -34.01 8.17 -14.28
N GLN A 13 -32.78 8.62 -13.95
CA GLN A 13 -31.70 7.91 -13.22
C GLN A 13 -31.54 6.37 -13.33
N GLY A 14 -30.28 5.88 -13.33
CA GLY A 14 -30.11 4.51 -12.80
C GLY A 14 -28.77 3.79 -12.83
N SER A 15 -27.72 4.24 -13.53
CA SER A 15 -26.38 3.65 -13.32
C SER A 15 -25.24 4.54 -13.82
N ASN A 16 -24.07 4.37 -13.21
CA ASN A 16 -22.84 5.05 -13.62
C ASN A 16 -21.72 4.03 -13.91
N PRO A 17 -21.88 3.16 -14.93
CA PRO A 17 -20.79 2.32 -15.39
C PRO A 17 -19.70 3.23 -15.99
N LYS A 18 -18.46 3.04 -15.56
CA LYS A 18 -17.30 3.79 -16.05
C LYS A 18 -17.24 3.68 -17.58
N LYS A 19 -17.48 4.78 -18.30
CA LYS A 19 -17.55 4.79 -19.78
C LYS A 19 -16.25 4.26 -20.39
N LEU A 20 -16.23 2.97 -20.74
CA LEU A 20 -15.28 2.43 -21.71
C LEU A 20 -15.56 3.14 -23.03
N LYS A 21 -14.62 3.99 -23.45
CA LYS A 21 -14.74 4.80 -24.66
C LYS A 21 -14.53 3.92 -25.89
N LEU A 22 -15.57 3.16 -26.26
CA LEU A 22 -15.57 2.26 -27.41
C LEU A 22 -15.47 3.08 -28.70
N VAL A 23 -14.25 3.21 -29.23
CA VAL A 23 -14.00 3.90 -30.50
C VAL A 23 -14.25 2.91 -31.64
N THR A 24 -15.38 3.04 -32.32
CA THR A 24 -15.64 2.35 -33.58
C THR A 24 -14.72 2.90 -34.66
N PHE A 25 -13.64 2.17 -34.95
CA PHE A 25 -12.67 2.52 -35.99
C PHE A 25 -12.70 1.45 -37.09
N THR A 26 -12.98 1.85 -38.32
CA THR A 26 -13.14 0.93 -39.46
C THR A 26 -11.79 0.55 -40.07
N GLY A 27 -11.54 -0.74 -40.28
CA GLY A 27 -10.32 -1.25 -40.91
C GLY A 27 -9.13 -1.44 -39.95
N ALA A 28 -7.94 -1.67 -40.51
CA ALA A 28 -6.76 -2.18 -39.79
C ALA A 28 -6.33 -1.33 -38.57
N ALA A 29 -6.51 -0.01 -38.62
CA ALA A 29 -6.18 0.88 -37.51
C ALA A 29 -7.04 0.63 -36.25
N GLY A 30 -8.24 0.05 -36.39
CA GLY A 30 -9.06 -0.39 -35.25
C GLY A 30 -8.42 -1.55 -34.48
N LEU A 31 -7.78 -2.49 -35.18
CA LEU A 31 -7.02 -3.58 -34.54
C LEU A 31 -5.80 -3.05 -33.78
N LEU A 32 -5.12 -2.03 -34.33
CA LEU A 32 -3.99 -1.37 -33.65
C LEU A 32 -4.44 -0.64 -32.38
N GLY A 33 -5.55 0.10 -32.42
CA GLY A 33 -6.13 0.76 -31.25
C GLY A 33 -6.58 -0.24 -30.17
N LEU A 34 -7.12 -1.39 -30.58
CA LEU A 34 -7.47 -2.49 -29.69
C LEU A 34 -6.22 -3.10 -29.02
N ALA A 35 -5.17 -3.38 -29.80
CA ALA A 35 -3.91 -3.96 -29.30
C ALA A 35 -3.20 -3.04 -28.29
N ILE A 36 -3.13 -1.73 -28.57
CA ILE A 36 -2.58 -0.73 -27.64
C ILE A 36 -3.40 -0.70 -26.34
N SER A 37 -4.73 -0.74 -26.45
CA SER A 37 -5.63 -0.77 -25.28
C SER A 37 -5.41 -2.04 -24.44
N PHE A 38 -5.23 -3.21 -25.06
CA PHE A 38 -4.89 -4.45 -24.36
C PHE A 38 -3.49 -4.42 -23.73
N ALA A 39 -2.49 -3.83 -24.40
CA ALA A 39 -1.14 -3.68 -23.84
C ALA A 39 -1.14 -2.80 -22.58
N ILE A 40 -1.82 -1.64 -22.63
CA ILE A 40 -2.01 -0.75 -21.48
C ILE A 40 -2.78 -1.46 -20.36
N PHE A 41 -3.83 -2.22 -20.68
CA PHE A 41 -4.60 -2.97 -19.69
C PHE A 41 -3.77 -4.10 -19.07
N ALA A 42 -3.02 -4.88 -19.85
CA ALA A 42 -2.16 -5.96 -19.36
C ALA A 42 -1.05 -5.44 -18.45
N PHE A 43 -0.38 -4.34 -18.83
CA PHE A 43 0.65 -3.70 -18.01
C PHE A 43 0.09 -3.17 -16.68
N ASN A 44 -1.06 -2.47 -16.72
CA ASN A 44 -1.71 -2.00 -15.50
C ASN A 44 -2.27 -3.16 -14.65
N SER A 45 -2.77 -4.23 -15.27
CA SER A 45 -3.21 -5.45 -14.58
C SER A 45 -2.05 -6.15 -13.88
N HIS A 46 -0.88 -6.24 -14.51
CA HIS A 46 0.34 -6.74 -13.87
C HIS A 46 0.76 -5.86 -12.68
N LYS A 47 0.73 -4.53 -12.84
CA LYS A 47 1.00 -3.55 -11.78
C LYS A 47 -0.07 -3.50 -10.66
N GLN A 48 -1.26 -4.07 -10.90
CA GLN A 48 -2.29 -4.27 -9.87
C GLN A 48 -2.21 -5.68 -9.25
N LYS A 49 -1.70 -6.69 -9.96
CA LYS A 49 -1.36 -8.00 -9.36
C LYS A 49 -0.21 -7.90 -8.36
N SER A 50 0.73 -6.98 -8.56
CA SER A 50 1.76 -6.66 -7.56
C SER A 50 1.26 -5.81 -6.39
N LYS A 51 0.00 -5.32 -6.41
CA LYS A 51 -0.68 -4.91 -5.18
C LYS A 51 -1.18 -6.16 -4.48
N LYS A 52 -0.36 -6.62 -3.53
CA LYS A 52 -0.62 -7.70 -2.58
C LYS A 52 -2.07 -7.62 -2.10
N LYS A 53 -2.85 -8.69 -2.32
CA LYS A 53 -4.26 -8.74 -1.95
C LYS A 53 -4.39 -8.92 -0.44
N GLY A 54 -4.84 -7.87 0.24
CA GLY A 54 -5.32 -7.93 1.62
C GLY A 54 -6.55 -8.85 1.76
N LEU A 55 -6.98 -9.07 3.00
CA LEU A 55 -8.23 -9.78 3.26
C LEU A 55 -9.43 -8.93 2.81
N PRO A 56 -10.55 -9.52 2.36
CA PRO A 56 -11.76 -8.76 2.07
C PRO A 56 -12.24 -8.04 3.34
N GLY A 57 -12.22 -6.70 3.32
CA GLY A 57 -12.48 -5.84 4.48
C GLY A 57 -11.23 -5.31 5.21
N CYS A 58 -10.02 -5.70 4.80
CA CYS A 58 -8.76 -5.18 5.34
C CYS A 58 -7.71 -4.99 4.23
N ASP A 59 -7.74 -3.82 3.58
CA ASP A 59 -6.82 -3.47 2.49
C ASP A 59 -5.36 -3.26 2.94
N SER A 60 -5.11 -3.10 4.25
CA SER A 60 -3.80 -2.75 4.81
C SER A 60 -2.96 -3.94 5.27
N VAL A 61 -3.57 -5.08 5.64
CA VAL A 61 -2.86 -6.26 6.14
C VAL A 61 -2.83 -7.36 5.07
N CYS A 62 -1.64 -7.57 4.51
CA CYS A 62 -1.36 -8.56 3.49
C CYS A 62 -0.98 -9.90 4.14
N VAL A 63 -1.94 -10.83 4.26
CA VAL A 63 -1.66 -12.20 4.76
C VAL A 63 -1.16 -13.15 3.66
N ASN A 64 -1.37 -12.80 2.39
CA ASN A 64 -1.07 -13.63 1.22
C ASN A 64 0.36 -13.36 0.71
N LEU A 65 1.38 -13.56 1.55
CA LEU A 65 2.79 -13.34 1.20
C LEU A 65 3.57 -14.65 1.11
N SER A 66 4.47 -14.75 0.13
CA SER A 66 5.49 -15.81 0.12
C SER A 66 6.56 -15.55 1.18
N ALA A 67 7.29 -16.60 1.59
CA ALA A 67 8.35 -16.51 2.59
C ALA A 67 9.42 -15.45 2.24
N LYS A 68 9.79 -15.33 0.95
CA LYS A 68 10.73 -14.30 0.49
C LYS A 68 10.15 -12.89 0.64
N GLU A 69 8.90 -12.67 0.26
CA GLU A 69 8.24 -11.35 0.36
C GLU A 69 8.03 -10.87 1.79
N ILE A 70 8.05 -11.76 2.78
CA ILE A 70 8.00 -11.43 4.21
C ILE A 70 9.37 -10.91 4.66
N LEU A 71 10.46 -11.59 4.28
CA LEU A 71 11.83 -11.18 4.59
C LEU A 71 12.21 -9.88 3.86
N ASP A 72 11.89 -9.78 2.56
CA ASP A 72 12.07 -8.55 1.77
C ASP A 72 11.34 -7.35 2.41
N LEU A 73 10.13 -7.57 2.94
CA LEU A 73 9.33 -6.54 3.60
C LEU A 73 9.89 -6.16 4.99
N ALA A 74 10.45 -7.11 5.73
CA ALA A 74 11.15 -6.82 6.99
C ALA A 74 12.37 -5.92 6.75
N ASP A 75 13.15 -6.19 5.70
CA ASP A 75 14.28 -5.34 5.32
C ASP A 75 13.84 -3.96 4.79
N GLU A 76 12.70 -3.88 4.09
CA GLU A 76 12.10 -2.60 3.70
C GLU A 76 11.62 -1.77 4.91
N ILE A 77 11.02 -2.43 5.92
CA ILE A 77 10.61 -1.81 7.20
C ILE A 77 11.84 -1.27 7.94
N ILE A 78 12.88 -2.09 8.12
CA ILE A 78 14.12 -1.74 8.82
C ILE A 78 14.83 -0.58 8.11
N SER A 79 15.02 -0.66 6.79
CA SER A 79 15.68 0.38 6.00
C SER A 79 14.95 1.73 6.09
N LYS A 80 13.62 1.73 6.02
CA LYS A 80 12.80 2.94 6.20
C LYS A 80 12.86 3.47 7.63
N SER A 81 12.85 2.57 8.62
CA SER A 81 12.88 2.93 10.04
C SER A 81 14.21 3.59 10.40
N THR A 82 15.34 2.94 10.11
CA THR A 82 16.69 3.49 10.28
C THR A 82 16.82 4.87 9.62
N ARG A 83 16.47 5.00 8.33
CA ARG A 83 16.59 6.27 7.60
C ARG A 83 15.85 7.44 8.26
N VAL A 84 14.69 7.21 8.89
CA VAL A 84 13.93 8.28 9.57
C VAL A 84 14.48 8.55 10.98
N HIS A 85 14.89 7.52 11.72
CA HIS A 85 15.55 7.71 13.02
C HIS A 85 16.89 8.44 12.87
N ASP A 86 17.72 8.08 11.89
CA ASP A 86 18.98 8.77 11.58
C ASP A 86 18.76 10.24 11.20
N ALA A 87 17.74 10.51 10.38
CA ALA A 87 17.37 11.88 10.00
C ALA A 87 16.96 12.72 11.21
N VAL A 88 16.15 12.17 12.11
CA VAL A 88 15.76 12.83 13.37
C VAL A 88 16.96 12.99 14.32
N ALA A 89 17.83 11.99 14.41
CA ALA A 89 19.07 12.05 15.20
C ALA A 89 20.04 13.14 14.70
N SER A 90 20.02 13.44 13.40
CA SER A 90 20.83 14.52 12.81
C SER A 90 20.31 15.94 13.06
N VAL A 91 19.14 16.12 13.68
CA VAL A 91 18.56 17.45 13.93
C VAL A 91 19.35 18.18 15.04
N PRO A 92 19.95 19.35 14.77
CA PRO A 92 20.66 20.11 15.80
C PRO A 92 19.73 20.51 16.96
N LEU A 93 20.26 20.52 18.19
CA LEU A 93 19.49 20.83 19.41
C LEU A 93 18.75 22.18 19.35
N ASN A 94 19.33 23.19 18.68
CA ASN A 94 18.72 24.50 18.46
C ASN A 94 17.66 24.54 17.34
N LYS A 95 17.29 23.39 16.78
CA LYS A 95 16.27 23.22 15.73
C LYS A 95 15.27 22.10 16.04
N LEU A 96 15.27 21.59 17.28
CA LEU A 96 14.26 20.63 17.74
C LEU A 96 12.87 21.29 17.68
N SER A 97 11.94 20.64 16.99
CA SER A 97 10.56 21.11 16.84
C SER A 97 9.63 19.91 16.64
N TYR A 98 8.34 20.12 16.84
CA TYR A 98 7.32 19.11 16.54
C TYR A 98 7.42 18.62 15.08
N GLU A 99 7.65 19.54 14.12
CA GLU A 99 7.72 19.21 12.70
C GLU A 99 8.99 18.44 12.31
N ASN A 100 10.10 18.69 13.00
CA ASN A 100 11.41 18.08 12.71
C ASN A 100 11.63 16.72 13.42
N VAL A 101 10.93 16.48 14.54
CA VAL A 101 11.18 15.31 15.42
C VAL A 101 9.92 14.44 15.55
N VAL A 102 8.85 14.98 16.13
CA VAL A 102 7.66 14.19 16.50
C VAL A 102 6.84 13.80 15.27
N LEU A 103 6.63 14.74 14.36
CA LEU A 103 5.84 14.56 13.15
C LEU A 103 6.41 13.49 12.17
N PRO A 104 7.73 13.41 11.88
CA PRO A 104 8.27 12.34 11.06
C PRO A 104 8.21 10.96 11.74
N LEU A 105 8.41 10.88 13.06
CA LEU A 105 8.28 9.62 13.82
C LEU A 105 6.82 9.13 13.83
N ALA A 106 5.85 9.98 14.15
CA ALA A 106 4.43 9.61 14.10
C ALA A 106 3.98 9.19 12.67
N LYS A 107 4.50 9.86 11.63
CA LYS A 107 4.27 9.48 10.22
C LYS A 107 4.98 8.17 9.82
N LEU A 108 6.05 7.78 10.50
CA LEU A 108 6.73 6.51 10.32
C LEU A 108 5.92 5.38 10.96
N GLU A 109 5.57 5.48 12.24
CA GLU A 109 4.81 4.46 12.97
C GLU A 109 3.48 4.13 12.27
N ALA A 110 2.70 5.16 11.91
CA ALA A 110 1.44 5.01 11.20
C ALA A 110 1.56 4.30 9.83
N ARG A 111 2.78 4.24 9.25
CA ARG A 111 3.07 3.53 8.00
C ARG A 111 3.69 2.15 8.23
N LEU A 112 4.49 1.97 9.27
CA LEU A 112 5.17 0.71 9.55
C LEU A 112 4.25 -0.28 10.27
N LEU A 113 3.39 0.16 11.20
CA LEU A 113 2.54 -0.74 11.99
C LEU A 113 1.72 -1.73 11.14
N PRO A 114 1.02 -1.33 10.05
CA PRO A 114 0.32 -2.28 9.19
C PRO A 114 1.26 -3.24 8.45
N LEU A 115 2.46 -2.77 8.05
CA LEU A 115 3.45 -3.60 7.36
C LEU A 115 4.07 -4.64 8.29
N ILE A 116 4.32 -4.29 9.56
CA ILE A 116 4.75 -5.23 10.60
C ILE A 116 3.67 -6.32 10.79
N GLN A 117 2.38 -5.97 10.79
CA GLN A 117 1.31 -6.96 10.83
C GLN A 117 1.31 -7.90 9.59
N CYS A 118 1.65 -7.40 8.39
CA CYS A 118 1.86 -8.26 7.22
C CYS A 118 3.01 -9.28 7.43
N CYS A 119 4.06 -8.91 8.16
CA CYS A 119 5.19 -9.78 8.47
C CYS A 119 4.89 -10.77 9.61
N VAL A 120 4.12 -10.36 10.63
CA VAL A 120 3.92 -11.12 11.88
C VAL A 120 2.68 -12.04 11.85
N VAL A 121 1.57 -11.62 11.24
CA VAL A 121 0.33 -12.42 11.20
C VAL A 121 0.49 -13.80 10.54
N PRO A 122 1.28 -13.98 9.45
CA PRO A 122 1.43 -15.28 8.79
C PRO A 122 1.97 -16.42 9.67
N LYS A 123 2.72 -16.14 10.76
CA LYS A 123 3.22 -17.18 11.69
C LYS A 123 2.08 -17.98 12.34
N MET A 124 0.94 -17.33 12.56
CA MET A 124 -0.24 -17.91 13.22
C MET A 124 -1.22 -18.52 12.23
N LEU A 125 -1.36 -17.94 11.03
CA LEU A 125 -2.45 -18.24 10.09
C LEU A 125 -2.02 -19.02 8.83
N SER A 126 -0.73 -19.07 8.49
CA SER A 126 -0.31 -19.72 7.25
C SER A 126 -0.29 -21.25 7.38
N PRO A 127 -0.87 -22.00 6.43
CA PRO A 127 -0.75 -23.46 6.38
C PRO A 127 0.62 -23.95 5.89
N GLN A 128 1.55 -23.05 5.54
CA GLN A 128 2.87 -23.40 5.00
C GLN A 128 4.00 -23.11 6.00
N ASP A 129 4.76 -24.13 6.38
CA ASP A 129 5.83 -24.06 7.39
C ASP A 129 6.96 -23.09 7.05
N ASN A 130 7.34 -22.98 5.78
CA ASN A 130 8.34 -22.01 5.31
C ASN A 130 7.87 -20.56 5.52
N VAL A 131 6.59 -20.27 5.25
CA VAL A 131 5.96 -18.97 5.50
C VAL A 131 5.87 -18.70 7.00
N ARG A 132 5.49 -19.69 7.82
CA ARG A 132 5.46 -19.54 9.28
C ARG A 132 6.85 -19.26 9.88
N LYS A 133 7.88 -19.95 9.41
CA LYS A 133 9.29 -19.73 9.83
C LYS A 133 9.81 -18.35 9.41
N ALA A 134 9.62 -17.96 8.16
CA ALA A 134 10.02 -16.63 7.67
C ALA A 134 9.29 -15.48 8.38
N SER A 135 8.04 -15.71 8.80
CA SER A 135 7.24 -14.76 9.60
C SER A 135 7.79 -14.59 11.03
N ALA A 136 8.20 -15.68 11.69
CA ALA A 136 8.87 -15.60 12.99
C ALA A 136 10.30 -15.01 12.90
N GLU A 137 11.04 -15.30 11.82
CA GLU A 137 12.35 -14.69 11.55
C GLU A 137 12.23 -13.17 11.30
N ALA A 138 11.26 -12.75 10.50
CA ALA A 138 10.96 -11.34 10.26
C ALA A 138 10.55 -10.60 11.55
N GLU A 139 9.72 -11.23 12.39
CA GLU A 139 9.37 -10.70 13.71
C GLU A 139 10.61 -10.46 14.58
N LEU A 140 11.45 -11.47 14.79
CA LEU A 140 12.69 -11.35 15.56
C LEU A 140 13.62 -10.26 15.02
N LYS A 141 13.72 -10.12 13.70
CA LYS A 141 14.55 -9.10 13.02
C LYS A 141 14.00 -7.68 13.22
N ILE A 142 12.67 -7.52 13.17
CA ILE A 142 11.98 -6.25 13.42
C ILE A 142 12.06 -5.87 14.90
N ASP A 143 11.84 -6.80 15.82
CA ASP A 143 11.89 -6.52 17.26
C ASP A 143 13.31 -6.16 17.72
N ALA A 144 14.35 -6.83 17.20
CA ALA A 144 15.74 -6.45 17.44
C ALA A 144 16.06 -5.03 16.93
N HIS A 145 15.49 -4.63 15.79
CA HIS A 145 15.61 -3.26 15.28
C HIS A 145 14.87 -2.24 16.14
N LEU A 146 13.64 -2.54 16.55
CA LEU A 146 12.83 -1.68 17.42
C LEU A 146 13.46 -1.48 18.80
N LEU A 147 14.09 -2.51 19.36
CA LEU A 147 14.88 -2.38 20.59
C LEU A 147 16.07 -1.42 20.41
N SER A 148 16.83 -1.57 19.31
CA SER A 148 17.95 -0.69 18.98
C SER A 148 17.51 0.78 18.83
N CYS A 149 16.37 1.03 18.17
CA CYS A 149 15.83 2.38 18.03
C CYS A 149 15.21 2.95 19.33
N ARG A 150 14.54 2.14 20.16
CA ARG A 150 13.92 2.62 21.42
C ARG A 150 14.93 3.14 22.42
N CYS A 151 16.08 2.46 22.58
CA CYS A 151 17.19 2.93 23.42
C CYS A 151 17.68 4.34 23.05
N PHE A 152 17.60 4.71 21.76
CA PHE A 152 17.91 6.08 21.32
C PHE A 152 16.83 7.08 21.76
N VAL A 153 15.55 6.76 21.60
CA VAL A 153 14.44 7.69 21.95
C VAL A 153 14.39 7.95 23.46
N ASP A 154 14.51 6.91 24.29
CA ASP A 154 14.49 7.07 25.75
C ASP A 154 15.69 7.88 26.25
N SER A 155 16.88 7.70 25.65
CA SER A 155 18.08 8.49 25.97
C SER A 155 17.94 9.97 25.60
N VAL A 156 17.14 10.30 24.58
CA VAL A 156 16.90 11.67 24.13
C VAL A 156 15.77 12.35 24.92
N LEU A 157 14.76 11.60 25.39
CA LEU A 157 13.68 12.15 26.22
C LEU A 157 14.04 12.26 27.72
N MET A 158 14.88 11.39 28.27
CA MET A 158 15.30 11.43 29.68
C MET A 158 16.48 12.38 29.96
N GLY A 159 16.95 13.12 28.94
CA GLY A 159 18.16 13.94 28.99
C GLY A 159 17.93 15.46 28.94
N ALA A 160 16.74 15.94 29.33
CA ALA A 160 16.33 17.35 29.27
C ALA A 160 15.64 17.82 30.57
#